data_AF-A0A963JHR1-F1
#
_entry.id   AF-A0A963JHR1-F1
#
_cell.length_a   1.000
_cell.length_b   1.000
_cell.length_c   1.000
_cell.angle_alpha   90.00
_cell.angle_beta   90.00
_cell.angle_gamma   90.00
#
_symmetry.space_group_name_H-M   'P 1'
#
loop_
_entity.id
_entity.type
_entity.pdbx_description
1 polymer ?
#
loop_
_entity_poly.entity_id
_entity_poly.type
_entity_poly.pdbx_seq_one_letter_code
_entity_poly.pdbx_strand_id
1 'polypeptide(L)' 'MTKYVFVTGGVVSSLGKGIASASLAAILESRGLKVTLMKLDPYLNVDPGTM' A
#
# COMPACT_ATOMS: atom_id res chain seq x y z
N MET A 1 13.83 15.47 -1.90
CA MET A 1 12.38 15.60 -2.14
C MET A 1 11.77 14.21 -2.10
N THR A 2 10.73 14.00 -1.29
CA THR A 2 10.04 12.70 -1.16
C THR A 2 9.30 12.36 -2.45
N LYS A 3 9.34 11.09 -2.86
CA LYS A 3 8.60 10.58 -4.02
C LYS A 3 7.38 9.80 -3.55
N TYR A 4 6.30 9.88 -4.31
CA TYR A 4 5.03 9.20 -4.02
C TYR A 4 4.72 8.22 -5.16
N VAL A 5 4.33 7.00 -4.80
CA VAL A 5 3.87 5.97 -5.73
C VAL A 5 2.45 5.58 -5.33
N PHE A 6 1.48 5.81 -6.21
CA PHE A 6 0.08 5.45 -5.96
C PHE A 6 -0.20 4.07 -6.54
N VAL A 7 -0.65 3.14 -5.70
CA VAL A 7 -1.02 1.78 -6.11
C VAL A 7 -2.54 1.67 -6.17
N THR A 8 -3.10 1.55 -7.36
CA THR A 8 -4.53 1.33 -7.61
C THR A 8 -4.76 -0.10 -8.14
N GLY A 9 -6.01 -0.53 -8.28
CA GLY A 9 -6.31 -1.75 -9.04
C GLY A 9 -7.71 -1.74 -9.61
N GLY A 10 -7.87 -2.41 -10.74
CA GLY A 10 -9.14 -2.51 -11.48
C GLY A 10 -9.66 -3.94 -11.55
N VAL A 11 -10.80 -4.08 -12.23
CA VAL A 11 -11.52 -5.35 -12.48
C VAL A 11 -12.14 -5.96 -11.22
N VAL A 12 -11.33 -6.50 -10.30
CA VAL A 12 -11.83 -7.17 -9.09
C VAL A 12 -11.00 -6.83 -7.84
N SER A 13 -11.60 -7.03 -6.67
CA SER A 13 -10.91 -7.00 -5.38
C SER A 13 -10.11 -8.29 -5.14
N SER A 14 -9.42 -8.39 -4.00
CA SER A 14 -8.64 -9.58 -3.61
C SER A 14 -7.47 -9.99 -4.53
N LEU A 15 -7.06 -9.12 -5.46
CA LEU A 15 -5.92 -9.33 -6.38
C LEU A 15 -4.53 -9.29 -5.72
N GLY A 16 -4.42 -9.23 -4.39
CA GLY A 16 -3.12 -9.17 -3.72
C GLY A 16 -2.39 -7.82 -3.82
N LYS A 17 -3.11 -6.70 -4.01
CA LYS A 17 -2.52 -5.33 -4.04
C LYS A 17 -1.62 -5.02 -2.84
N GLY A 18 -2.01 -5.47 -1.64
CA GLY A 18 -1.20 -5.31 -0.43
C GLY A 18 0.14 -6.02 -0.52
N ILE A 19 0.14 -7.27 -1.00
CA ILE A 19 1.37 -8.06 -1.20
C ILE A 19 2.23 -7.45 -2.30
N ALA A 20 1.64 -7.06 -3.43
CA ALA A 20 2.36 -6.44 -4.54
C ALA A 20 3.09 -5.15 -4.13
N SER A 21 2.40 -4.27 -3.40
CA SER A 21 2.99 -3.02 -2.88
C SER A 21 4.06 -3.26 -1.81
N ALA A 22 3.86 -4.25 -0.92
CA ALA A 22 4.85 -4.65 0.07
C ALA A 22 6.13 -5.21 -0.58
N SER A 23 6.01 -6.07 -1.59
CA SER A 23 7.16 -6.61 -2.32
C SER A 23 7.94 -5.53 -3.08
N LEU A 24 7.25 -4.55 -3.67
CA LEU A 24 7.90 -3.39 -4.30
C LEU A 24 8.68 -2.57 -3.26
N ALA A 25 8.10 -2.32 -2.09
CA ALA A 25 8.78 -1.62 -1.01
C ALA A 25 10.04 -2.38 -0.55
N ALA A 26 9.94 -3.70 -0.37
CA ALA A 26 11.08 -4.54 0.01
C ALA A 26 12.24 -4.46 -0.99
N ILE A 27 11.96 -4.43 -2.30
CA ILE A 27 12.99 -4.24 -3.33
C ILE A 27 13.61 -2.84 -3.23
N LEU A 28 12.82 -1.79 -3.02
CA LEU A 28 13.33 -0.43 -2.89
C LEU A 28 14.18 -0.25 -1.62
N GLU A 29 13.78 -0.83 -0.50
CA GLU A 29 14.57 -0.88 0.73
C GLU A 29 15.89 -1.64 0.53
N SER A 30 15.87 -2.76 -0.20
CA SER A 30 17.09 -3.51 -0.56
C SER A 30 18.09 -2.68 -1.38
N ARG A 31 17.63 -1.60 -2.02
CA ARG A 31 18.45 -0.63 -2.77
C ARG A 31 18.89 0.57 -1.91
N GLY A 32 18.69 0.50 -0.59
CA GLY A 32 19.09 1.56 0.34
C GLY A 32 18.16 2.78 0.35
N LEU A 33 16.97 2.68 -0.24
CA LEU A 33 15.99 3.77 -0.21
C LEU A 33 15.19 3.70 1.09
N LYS A 34 14.95 4.87 1.71
CA LYS A 34 14.00 4.99 2.81
C LYS A 34 12.58 4.97 2.23
N VAL A 35 11.84 3.90 2.51
CA VAL A 35 10.48 3.69 2.02
C VAL A 35 9.50 3.70 3.18
N THR A 36 8.25 4.08 2.91
CA THR A 36 7.14 3.93 3.84
C THR A 36 5.88 3.59 3.05
N LEU A 37 4.94 2.87 3.66
CA LEU A 37 3.69 2.47 3.06
C LEU A 37 2.52 3.05 3.87
N MET A 38 1.47 3.45 3.16
CA MET A 38 0.20 3.91 3.73
C MET A 38 -0.95 3.24 3.01
N LYS A 39 -1.93 2.75 3.76
CA LYS A 39 -3.16 2.19 3.21
C LYS A 39 -4.28 3.21 3.32
N LEU A 40 -5.02 3.40 2.23
CA LEU A 40 -6.27 4.15 2.21
C LEU A 40 -7.42 3.14 2.09
N ASP A 41 -8.20 3.02 3.15
CA ASP A 41 -9.35 2.12 3.22
C ASP A 41 -10.64 2.92 2.97
N PRO A 42 -11.43 2.58 1.94
CA PRO A 42 -12.63 3.35 1.55
C PRO A 42 -13.87 2.95 2.37
N TYR A 43 -13.68 2.68 3.67
CA TYR A 43 -14.77 2.35 4.59
C TYR A 43 -15.18 3.60 5.38
N LEU A 44 -16.41 3.60 5.91
CA LEU A 44 -16.92 4.70 6.72
C LEU A 44 -16.46 4.63 8.18
N ASN A 45 -16.05 3.45 8.65
CA ASN A 45 -15.54 3.26 9.99
C ASN A 45 -14.37 4.22 10.25
N VAL A 46 -14.39 4.91 11.40
CA VAL A 46 -13.30 5.80 11.83
C VAL A 46 -12.00 5.01 12.02
N ASP A 47 -12.14 3.79 12.56
CA ASP A 47 -11.05 2.85 12.78
C ASP A 47 -11.57 1.41 12.67
N PRO A 48 -10.68 0.44 12.38
CA PRO A 48 -11.07 -0.95 12.22
C PRO A 48 -11.48 -1.66 13.53
N GLY A 49 -11.31 -1.04 14.71
CA GLY A 49 -11.74 -1.62 15.98
C GLY A 49 -13.26 -1.68 16.17
N THR A 50 -14.01 -1.02 15.27
CA THR A 50 -15.48 -1.05 15.21
C THR A 50 -16.04 -1.89 14.06
N MET A 51 -15.18 -2.59 13.33
CA MET A 51 -15.59 -3.53 12.27
C MET A 51 -16.08 -4.85 12.84
#